data_AF-A0A7M1QFL5-F1
#
_entry.id   AF-A0A7M1QFL5-F1
#
_cell.length_a   1.000
_cell.length_b   1.000
_cell.length_c   1.000
_cell.angle_alpha   90.00
_cell.angle_beta   90.00
_cell.angle_gamma   90.00
#
_symmetry.space_group_name_H-M   'P 1'
#
loop_
_entity.id
_entity.type
_entity.pdbx_description
1 polymer ?
#
loop_
_entity_poly.entity_id
_entity_poly.type
_entity_poly.pdbx_seq_one_letter_code
_entity_poly.pdbx_strand_id
1 'polypeptide(L)'
;MPTLNFQDLLTYYPFGLSIPEALDREQICEAIKDIAAFSTSTLPTLLYTGEYPRGDSNVRANSDIVTKRFTAIAEVLYRFAVLDHVKLPEKVGALEDDVLDFRVFVGLGAIATEYYGEASYQSLCHLLAAFLVRYKVERILSLDRAFGYEDAFLGGHDLSPAGLEDERFITVEEISIATGLKLETIKNAVSRGELPRDRQKRIAAWPAIAWMSRKDGFPWGVTCYFLDPHLPLNGQYADAWLNTTTDWERIYSEPQETVSTWRIPRSHRYVMVNSGGRRQCVLTLPFEPSNELMAVGLTNKTDRSKESTSHFHDRGFPGGRPAQLWQVTVPSLEALKGVIEILSRASLNPVTHTNNEKSYS
;
A
#
# COMPACT_ATOMS: atom_id res chain seq x y z
N MET A 1 -7.74 -14.06 31.57
CA MET A 1 -7.50 -14.98 30.43
C MET A 1 -6.26 -14.52 29.69
N PRO A 2 -5.40 -15.42 29.20
CA PRO A 2 -4.29 -15.01 28.34
C PRO A 2 -4.85 -14.39 27.07
N THR A 3 -4.62 -13.10 26.87
CA THR A 3 -4.91 -12.43 25.60
C THR A 3 -3.84 -12.84 24.60
N LEU A 4 -4.21 -13.43 23.46
CA LEU A 4 -3.31 -13.70 22.32
C LEU A 4 -2.43 -12.47 22.07
N ASN A 5 -1.13 -12.57 22.28
CA ASN A 5 -0.24 -11.44 22.02
C ASN A 5 -0.05 -11.27 20.50
N PHE A 6 0.43 -10.11 20.04
CA PHE A 6 0.57 -9.87 18.61
C PHE A 6 1.57 -10.85 17.95
N GLN A 7 2.62 -11.25 18.66
CA GLN A 7 3.60 -12.21 18.16
C GLN A 7 2.99 -13.60 17.91
N ASP A 8 2.04 -14.00 18.74
CA ASP A 8 1.28 -15.24 18.56
C ASP A 8 0.47 -15.17 17.25
N LEU A 9 -0.19 -14.03 16.98
CA LEU A 9 -0.96 -13.83 15.74
C LEU A 9 -0.08 -13.95 14.49
N LEU A 10 1.14 -13.40 14.54
CA LEU A 10 2.09 -13.46 13.43
C LEU A 10 2.53 -14.89 13.09
N THR A 11 2.48 -15.81 14.05
CA THR A 11 2.84 -17.22 13.84
C THR A 11 1.88 -17.92 12.89
N TYR A 12 0.63 -17.47 12.85
CA TYR A 12 -0.40 -18.07 12.01
C TYR A 12 -0.47 -17.46 10.61
N TYR A 13 0.05 -16.23 10.40
CA TYR A 13 -0.15 -15.50 9.14
C TYR A 13 0.52 -16.18 7.93
N PRO A 14 -0.19 -16.35 6.79
CA PRO A 14 0.36 -16.99 5.60
C PRO A 14 1.24 -16.00 4.81
N PHE A 15 2.49 -15.85 5.26
CA PHE A 15 3.44 -14.90 4.66
C PHE A 15 3.66 -15.12 3.16
N GLY A 16 3.64 -14.02 2.40
CA GLY A 16 3.81 -14.05 0.94
C GLY A 16 2.51 -14.09 0.14
N LEU A 17 1.36 -14.04 0.81
CA LEU A 17 0.07 -13.73 0.21
C LEU A 17 -0.24 -12.24 0.41
N SER A 18 -0.88 -11.62 -0.58
CA SER A 18 -1.54 -10.33 -0.38
C SER A 18 -2.67 -10.46 0.64
N ILE A 19 -3.07 -9.35 1.26
CA ILE A 19 -4.15 -9.39 2.25
C ILE A 19 -5.46 -9.97 1.68
N PRO A 20 -5.90 -9.62 0.45
CA PRO A 20 -7.08 -10.26 -0.16
C PRO A 20 -6.93 -11.78 -0.39
N GLU A 21 -5.70 -12.26 -0.64
CA GLU A 21 -5.43 -13.71 -0.80
C GLU A 21 -5.36 -14.44 0.54
N ALA A 22 -4.87 -13.77 1.58
CA ALA A 22 -4.76 -14.33 2.92
C ALA A 22 -6.11 -14.40 3.67
N LEU A 23 -7.08 -13.56 3.29
CA LEU A 23 -8.35 -13.43 3.98
C LEU A 23 -9.52 -14.01 3.16
N ASP A 24 -9.92 -15.24 3.52
CA ASP A 24 -11.13 -15.88 3.01
C ASP A 24 -12.34 -15.53 3.89
N ARG A 25 -13.32 -14.84 3.30
CA ARG A 25 -14.51 -14.37 4.02
C ARG A 25 -15.41 -15.53 4.49
N GLU A 26 -15.50 -16.62 3.72
CA GLU A 26 -16.30 -17.78 4.09
C GLU A 26 -15.66 -18.47 5.31
N GLN A 27 -14.34 -18.67 5.29
CA GLN A 27 -13.59 -19.24 6.41
C GLN A 27 -13.66 -18.36 7.67
N ILE A 28 -13.66 -17.04 7.52
CA ILE A 28 -13.85 -16.10 8.65
C ILE A 28 -15.26 -16.30 9.24
N CYS A 29 -16.29 -16.39 8.40
CA CYS A 29 -17.67 -16.59 8.86
C CYS A 29 -17.87 -17.94 9.56
N GLU A 30 -17.26 -19.01 9.03
CA GLU A 30 -17.29 -20.33 9.65
C GLU A 30 -16.59 -20.35 11.00
N ALA A 31 -15.38 -19.78 11.08
CA ALA A 31 -14.64 -19.64 12.33
C ALA A 31 -15.44 -18.93 13.43
N ILE A 32 -16.16 -17.87 13.07
CA ILE A 32 -17.00 -17.13 14.03
C ILE A 32 -18.15 -18.01 14.54
N LYS A 33 -18.79 -18.79 13.66
CA LYS A 33 -19.89 -19.69 14.07
C LYS A 33 -19.39 -20.76 15.03
N ASP A 34 -18.24 -21.35 14.75
CA ASP A 34 -17.65 -22.41 15.57
C ASP A 34 -17.29 -21.87 16.96
N ILE A 35 -16.59 -20.75 17.04
CA ILE A 35 -16.20 -20.13 18.33
C ILE A 35 -17.43 -19.61 19.09
N ALA A 36 -18.46 -19.09 18.39
CA ALA A 36 -19.71 -18.67 19.03
C ALA A 36 -20.46 -19.87 19.62
N ALA A 37 -20.53 -20.98 18.89
CA ALA A 37 -21.09 -22.23 19.41
C ALA A 37 -20.30 -22.70 20.63
N PHE A 38 -18.97 -22.77 20.54
CA PHE A 38 -18.11 -23.19 21.65
C PHE A 38 -18.31 -22.32 22.90
N SER A 39 -18.24 -20.99 22.75
CA SER A 39 -18.30 -20.05 23.87
C SER A 39 -19.66 -19.99 24.57
N THR A 40 -20.76 -20.22 23.84
CA THR A 40 -22.12 -20.11 24.39
C THR A 40 -22.71 -21.45 24.84
N SER A 41 -22.19 -22.57 24.33
CA SER A 41 -22.73 -23.90 24.58
C SER A 41 -21.75 -24.81 25.33
N THR A 42 -20.60 -25.04 24.71
CA THR A 42 -19.62 -26.04 25.09
C THR A 42 -18.88 -25.61 26.35
N LEU A 43 -18.36 -24.39 26.37
CA LEU A 43 -17.56 -23.88 27.49
C LEU A 43 -18.36 -23.79 28.80
N PRO A 44 -19.56 -23.17 28.87
CA PRO A 44 -20.33 -23.13 30.11
C PRO A 44 -20.70 -24.52 30.60
N THR A 45 -21.19 -25.39 29.72
CA THR A 45 -21.60 -26.74 30.10
C THR A 45 -20.42 -27.52 30.68
N LEU A 46 -19.26 -27.48 30.02
CA LEU A 46 -18.05 -28.13 30.53
C LEU A 46 -17.60 -27.58 31.88
N LEU A 47 -17.65 -26.27 32.09
CA LEU A 47 -17.29 -25.65 33.37
C LEU A 47 -18.25 -26.06 34.50
N TYR A 48 -19.53 -26.31 34.19
CA TYR A 48 -20.55 -26.66 35.19
C TYR A 48 -20.68 -28.17 35.43
N THR A 49 -20.52 -29.01 34.40
CA THR A 49 -20.82 -30.45 34.47
C THR A 49 -19.61 -31.34 34.23
N GLY A 50 -18.54 -30.83 33.61
CA GLY A 50 -17.42 -31.64 33.12
C GLY A 50 -17.76 -32.51 31.91
N GLU A 51 -18.98 -32.38 31.35
CA GLU A 51 -19.48 -33.19 30.24
C GLU A 51 -19.83 -32.33 29.01
N TYR A 52 -19.85 -32.97 27.83
CA TYR A 52 -20.21 -32.30 26.59
C TYR A 52 -21.73 -32.07 26.50
N PRO A 53 -22.21 -30.88 26.04
CA PRO A 53 -23.63 -30.57 26.01
C PRO A 53 -24.42 -31.51 25.10
N ARG A 54 -25.54 -32.03 25.63
CA ARG A 54 -26.53 -32.79 24.87
C ARG A 54 -27.64 -31.86 24.36
N GLY A 55 -27.35 -31.12 23.29
CA GLY A 55 -28.33 -30.49 22.40
C GLY A 55 -29.53 -29.78 23.03
N ASP A 56 -29.31 -28.68 23.76
CA ASP A 56 -30.39 -27.82 24.29
C ASP A 56 -30.76 -26.65 23.35
N SER A 57 -32.03 -26.27 23.34
CA SER A 57 -32.61 -25.26 22.41
C SER A 57 -32.31 -23.80 22.80
N ASN A 58 -32.24 -23.47 24.09
CA ASN A 58 -31.91 -22.12 24.58
C ASN A 58 -30.48 -21.69 24.26
N VAL A 59 -29.60 -22.66 24.05
CA VAL A 59 -28.19 -22.48 23.72
C VAL A 59 -28.00 -21.97 22.28
N ARG A 60 -28.89 -22.37 21.36
CA ARG A 60 -28.84 -21.94 19.95
C ARG A 60 -29.13 -20.44 19.77
N ALA A 61 -30.11 -19.91 20.50
CA ALA A 61 -30.47 -18.49 20.41
C ALA A 61 -29.34 -17.55 20.88
N ASN A 62 -28.58 -17.96 21.91
CA ASN A 62 -27.42 -17.20 22.40
C ASN A 62 -26.24 -17.26 21.42
N SER A 63 -26.00 -18.43 20.80
CA SER A 63 -24.98 -18.59 19.76
C SER A 63 -25.24 -17.68 18.55
N ASP A 64 -26.50 -17.56 18.12
CA ASP A 64 -26.88 -16.70 16.99
C ASP A 64 -26.61 -15.20 17.27
N ILE A 65 -26.83 -14.75 18.51
CA ILE A 65 -26.56 -13.36 18.93
C ILE A 65 -25.05 -13.08 18.91
N VAL A 66 -24.25 -14.00 19.48
CA VAL A 66 -22.79 -13.88 19.49
C VAL A 66 -22.23 -13.90 18.08
N THR A 67 -22.69 -14.84 17.24
CA THR A 67 -22.32 -14.93 15.83
C THR A 67 -22.59 -13.61 15.11
N LYS A 68 -23.82 -13.08 15.21
CA LYS A 68 -24.18 -11.80 14.56
C LYS A 68 -23.29 -10.65 14.99
N ARG A 69 -22.99 -10.53 16.29
CA ARG A 69 -22.12 -9.48 16.82
C ARG A 69 -20.71 -9.58 16.24
N PHE A 70 -20.07 -10.74 16.34
CA PHE A 70 -18.68 -10.89 15.89
C PHE A 70 -18.53 -10.92 14.37
N THR A 71 -19.56 -11.34 13.61
CA THR A 71 -19.58 -11.16 12.15
C THR A 71 -19.62 -9.67 11.77
N ALA A 72 -20.39 -8.84 12.48
CA ALA A 72 -20.42 -7.40 12.22
C ALA A 72 -19.06 -6.74 12.49
N ILE A 73 -18.39 -7.12 13.58
CA ILE A 73 -17.04 -6.63 13.90
C ILE A 73 -16.04 -7.11 12.83
N ALA A 74 -16.03 -8.41 12.51
CA ALA A 74 -15.15 -8.98 11.49
C ALA A 74 -15.30 -8.30 10.12
N GLU A 75 -16.53 -7.93 9.73
CA GLU A 75 -16.78 -7.22 8.48
C GLU A 75 -16.13 -5.84 8.47
N VAL A 76 -16.17 -5.10 9.59
CA VAL A 76 -15.49 -3.80 9.71
C VAL A 76 -13.98 -3.98 9.59
N LEU A 77 -13.40 -4.95 10.32
CA LEU A 77 -11.97 -5.24 10.27
C LEU A 77 -11.54 -5.68 8.86
N TYR A 78 -12.34 -6.53 8.20
CA TYR A 78 -12.05 -7.06 6.87
C TYR A 78 -12.06 -5.95 5.84
N ARG A 79 -13.09 -5.10 5.86
CA ARG A 79 -13.18 -3.96 4.94
C ARG A 79 -12.00 -3.02 5.11
N PHE A 80 -11.58 -2.74 6.34
CA PHE A 80 -10.39 -1.92 6.59
C PHE A 80 -9.09 -2.61 6.13
N ALA A 81 -8.96 -3.91 6.39
CA ALA A 81 -7.78 -4.68 6.01
C ALA A 81 -7.64 -4.86 4.49
N VAL A 82 -8.74 -4.92 3.74
CA VAL A 82 -8.74 -5.26 2.30
C VAL A 82 -8.86 -4.03 1.42
N LEU A 83 -9.78 -3.12 1.73
CA LEU A 83 -10.10 -2.01 0.85
C LEU A 83 -9.12 -0.86 1.04
N ASP A 84 -8.76 -0.22 -0.07
CA ASP A 84 -7.99 1.02 -0.05
C ASP A 84 -8.91 2.18 0.35
N HIS A 85 -8.50 2.98 1.33
CA HIS A 85 -9.17 4.21 1.75
C HIS A 85 -10.57 4.07 2.39
N VAL A 86 -10.79 3.05 3.23
CA VAL A 86 -11.99 3.02 4.08
C VAL A 86 -11.80 3.90 5.30
N LYS A 87 -12.64 4.93 5.42
CA LYS A 87 -12.80 5.65 6.69
C LYS A 87 -13.40 4.69 7.72
N LEU A 88 -12.67 4.43 8.79
CA LEU A 88 -13.24 3.73 9.95
C LEU A 88 -14.42 4.55 10.51
N PRO A 89 -15.45 3.90 11.09
CA PRO A 89 -16.57 4.60 11.69
C PRO A 89 -16.09 5.61 12.75
N GLU A 90 -16.58 6.86 12.69
CA GLU A 90 -16.15 8.02 13.50
C GLU A 90 -16.36 7.87 15.04
N LYS A 91 -16.85 6.74 15.54
CA LYS A 91 -17.00 6.50 16.98
C LYS A 91 -15.82 5.69 17.52
N VAL A 92 -14.71 6.37 17.74
CA VAL A 92 -13.45 5.78 18.20
C VAL A 92 -13.48 5.27 19.65
N GLY A 93 -14.58 5.38 20.38
CA GLY A 93 -14.75 4.61 21.63
C GLY A 93 -15.30 3.19 21.41
N ALA A 94 -16.05 2.94 20.34
CA ALA A 94 -16.68 1.64 20.11
C ALA A 94 -15.74 0.66 19.38
N LEU A 95 -14.91 1.16 18.46
CA LEU A 95 -14.03 0.30 17.66
C LEU A 95 -12.91 -0.31 18.50
N GLU A 96 -12.35 0.44 19.47
CA GLU A 96 -11.29 -0.08 20.33
C GLU A 96 -11.81 -1.22 21.21
N ASP A 97 -12.96 -1.00 21.85
CA ASP A 97 -13.68 -2.01 22.62
C ASP A 97 -14.06 -3.22 21.75
N ASP A 98 -14.56 -2.98 20.53
CA ASP A 98 -14.91 -4.05 19.58
C ASP A 98 -13.68 -4.87 19.15
N VAL A 99 -12.51 -4.24 18.94
CA VAL A 99 -11.26 -4.93 18.60
C VAL A 99 -10.74 -5.73 19.79
N LEU A 100 -10.82 -5.19 21.01
CA LEU A 100 -10.45 -5.89 22.23
C LEU A 100 -11.36 -7.11 22.45
N ASP A 101 -12.67 -6.93 22.33
CA ASP A 101 -13.65 -8.02 22.40
C ASP A 101 -13.39 -9.06 21.32
N PHE A 102 -13.09 -8.63 20.09
CA PHE A 102 -12.74 -9.53 18.99
C PHE A 102 -11.49 -10.34 19.31
N ARG A 103 -10.45 -9.71 19.84
CA ARG A 103 -9.21 -10.39 20.24
C ARG A 103 -9.45 -11.43 21.33
N VAL A 104 -10.27 -11.10 22.33
CA VAL A 104 -10.68 -12.06 23.38
C VAL A 104 -11.44 -13.22 22.76
N PHE A 105 -12.36 -12.93 21.83
CA PHE A 105 -13.11 -13.96 21.10
C PHE A 105 -12.21 -14.88 20.28
N VAL A 106 -11.21 -14.35 19.56
CA VAL A 106 -10.20 -15.18 18.89
C VAL A 106 -9.41 -16.03 19.89
N GLY A 107 -9.10 -15.49 21.07
CA GLY A 107 -8.46 -16.23 22.17
C GLY A 107 -9.28 -17.42 22.65
N LEU A 108 -10.61 -17.32 22.68
CA LEU A 108 -11.48 -18.46 22.97
C LEU A 108 -11.37 -19.55 21.89
N GLY A 109 -11.16 -19.16 20.63
CA GLY A 109 -10.88 -20.09 19.54
C GLY A 109 -9.57 -20.86 19.75
N ALA A 110 -8.51 -20.19 20.19
CA ALA A 110 -7.24 -20.85 20.50
C ALA A 110 -7.40 -21.91 21.62
N ILE A 111 -8.16 -21.57 22.67
CA ILE A 111 -8.50 -22.51 23.74
C ILE A 111 -9.34 -23.67 23.18
N ALA A 112 -10.33 -23.38 22.34
CA ALA A 112 -11.15 -24.42 21.70
C ALA A 112 -10.28 -25.40 20.90
N THR A 113 -9.32 -24.92 20.13
CA THR A 113 -8.41 -25.76 19.36
C THR A 113 -7.46 -26.57 20.25
N GLU A 114 -6.83 -25.95 21.25
CA GLU A 114 -5.86 -26.61 22.12
C GLU A 114 -6.47 -27.78 22.88
N TYR A 115 -7.69 -27.59 23.40
CA TYR A 115 -8.34 -28.59 24.26
C TYR A 115 -9.22 -29.57 23.48
N TYR A 116 -9.73 -29.21 22.31
CA TYR A 116 -10.76 -30.00 21.61
C TYR A 116 -10.44 -30.31 20.14
N GLY A 117 -9.36 -29.76 19.57
CA GLY A 117 -8.90 -30.09 18.22
C GLY A 117 -9.72 -29.47 17.08
N GLU A 118 -10.61 -28.51 17.37
CA GLU A 118 -11.37 -27.79 16.33
C GLU A 118 -10.50 -26.68 15.71
N ALA A 119 -10.24 -26.74 14.40
CA ALA A 119 -9.15 -26.01 13.75
C ALA A 119 -9.51 -24.64 13.13
N SER A 120 -10.68 -24.06 13.40
CA SER A 120 -11.21 -22.98 12.54
C SER A 120 -10.77 -21.55 12.86
N TYR A 121 -9.99 -21.26 13.91
CA TYR A 121 -9.73 -19.85 14.31
C TYR A 121 -8.59 -19.12 13.56
N GLN A 122 -7.78 -19.82 12.76
CA GLN A 122 -6.58 -19.24 12.12
C GLN A 122 -6.92 -18.05 11.20
N SER A 123 -8.03 -18.14 10.45
CA SER A 123 -8.52 -17.06 9.58
C SER A 123 -8.82 -15.78 10.36
N LEU A 124 -9.26 -15.90 11.62
CA LEU A 124 -9.50 -14.75 12.50
C LEU A 124 -8.17 -14.17 13.02
N CYS A 125 -7.17 -15.00 13.28
CA CYS A 125 -5.81 -14.52 13.57
C CYS A 125 -5.22 -13.75 12.39
N HIS A 126 -5.42 -14.24 11.16
CA HIS A 126 -4.97 -13.55 9.95
C HIS A 126 -5.63 -12.18 9.80
N LEU A 127 -6.96 -12.13 9.98
CA LEU A 127 -7.74 -10.90 9.92
C LEU A 127 -7.24 -9.87 10.95
N LEU A 128 -7.08 -10.31 12.21
CA LEU A 128 -6.64 -9.44 13.28
C LEU A 128 -5.21 -8.94 13.04
N ALA A 129 -4.29 -9.80 12.59
CA ALA A 129 -2.93 -9.39 12.25
C ALA A 129 -2.91 -8.36 11.11
N ALA A 130 -3.63 -8.61 10.01
CA ALA A 130 -3.71 -7.69 8.88
C ALA A 130 -4.27 -6.32 9.29
N PHE A 131 -5.37 -6.31 10.06
CA PHE A 131 -5.97 -5.09 10.58
C PHE A 131 -4.99 -4.29 11.44
N LEU A 132 -4.35 -4.94 12.43
CA LEU A 132 -3.43 -4.26 13.36
C LEU A 132 -2.21 -3.67 12.65
N VAL A 133 -1.64 -4.39 11.68
CA VAL A 133 -0.54 -3.88 10.84
C VAL A 133 -0.98 -2.67 10.03
N ARG A 134 -2.13 -2.77 9.34
CA ARG A 134 -2.64 -1.66 8.53
C ARG A 134 -2.93 -0.42 9.37
N TYR A 135 -3.55 -0.62 10.54
CA TYR A 135 -3.85 0.45 11.48
C TYR A 135 -2.58 1.15 11.99
N LYS A 136 -1.54 0.39 12.33
CA LYS A 136 -0.24 0.94 12.73
C LYS A 136 0.38 1.79 11.60
N VAL A 137 0.38 1.31 10.36
CA VAL A 137 0.91 2.07 9.22
C VAL A 137 0.14 3.38 9.02
N GLU A 138 -1.19 3.34 9.06
CA GLU A 138 -2.02 4.53 8.92
C GLU A 138 -1.76 5.57 10.03
N ARG A 139 -1.58 5.12 11.27
CA ARG A 139 -1.21 6.01 12.38
C ARG A 139 0.14 6.68 12.16
N ILE A 140 1.16 5.93 11.72
CA ILE A 140 2.48 6.51 11.41
C ILE A 140 2.37 7.59 10.33
N LEU A 141 1.61 7.32 9.26
CA LEU A 141 1.40 8.27 8.17
C LEU A 141 0.62 9.52 8.62
N SER A 142 -0.24 9.39 9.62
CA SER A 142 -1.10 10.47 10.10
C SER A 142 -0.42 11.37 11.13
N LEU A 143 0.51 10.82 11.93
CA LEU A 143 1.29 11.59 12.91
C LEU A 143 2.19 12.66 12.26
N ASP A 144 2.48 12.55 10.96
CA ASP A 144 3.36 13.48 10.23
C ASP A 144 2.66 14.75 9.69
N ARG A 145 1.48 15.10 10.23
CA ARG A 145 0.76 16.40 10.09
C ARG A 145 0.33 16.88 8.69
N ALA A 146 0.66 16.21 7.57
CA ALA A 146 0.29 16.74 6.24
C ALA A 146 -1.16 16.46 5.80
N PHE A 147 -1.94 15.70 6.59
CA PHE A 147 -3.27 15.29 6.16
C PHE A 147 -4.35 16.37 6.20
N GLY A 148 -4.12 17.54 6.82
CA GLY A 148 -5.15 18.59 6.92
C GLY A 148 -6.50 18.11 7.49
N TYR A 149 -6.51 16.91 8.08
CA TYR A 149 -7.61 16.35 8.82
C TYR A 149 -7.46 16.86 10.25
N GLU A 150 -7.67 18.17 10.43
CA GLU A 150 -7.67 18.80 11.76
C GLU A 150 -8.78 18.23 12.67
N ASP A 151 -9.72 17.42 12.15
CA ASP A 151 -10.85 16.88 12.91
C ASP A 151 -11.03 15.34 12.87
N ALA A 152 -10.13 14.54 12.28
CA ALA A 152 -10.35 13.08 12.17
C ALA A 152 -9.47 12.20 13.08
N PHE A 153 -8.51 12.75 13.81
CA PHE A 153 -7.72 11.96 14.76
C PHE A 153 -8.34 11.97 16.16
N LEU A 154 -9.42 11.22 16.25
CA LEU A 154 -10.01 10.80 17.51
C LEU A 154 -9.03 9.84 18.23
N GLY A 155 -8.69 10.15 19.48
CA GLY A 155 -8.47 9.16 20.55
C GLY A 155 -7.22 8.27 20.54
N GLY A 156 -6.24 8.48 19.65
CA GLY A 156 -5.10 7.57 19.53
C GLY A 156 -4.13 7.56 20.71
N HIS A 157 -4.40 6.76 21.74
CA HIS A 157 -3.36 6.31 22.68
C HIS A 157 -3.40 4.82 23.07
N ASP A 158 -4.53 4.09 23.02
CA ASP A 158 -4.60 2.80 23.72
C ASP A 158 -5.25 1.62 22.97
N LEU A 159 -5.21 1.59 21.63
CA LEU A 159 -5.30 0.30 20.93
C LEU A 159 -4.07 -0.59 21.16
N SER A 160 -3.04 -0.10 21.86
CA SER A 160 -1.79 -0.77 22.21
C SER A 160 -2.06 -2.16 22.81
N PRO A 161 -2.06 -3.22 21.98
CA PRO A 161 -2.00 -4.56 22.50
C PRO A 161 -0.55 -4.69 22.98
N ALA A 162 -0.29 -5.34 24.10
CA ALA A 162 1.04 -5.87 24.37
C ALA A 162 1.54 -6.58 23.09
N GLY A 163 2.47 -5.95 22.34
CA GLY A 163 2.94 -6.43 21.04
C GLY A 163 3.03 -5.42 19.88
N LEU A 164 2.25 -4.34 19.82
CA LEU A 164 2.50 -3.24 18.85
C LEU A 164 3.41 -2.18 19.49
N GLU A 165 4.58 -2.61 19.96
CA GLU A 165 5.52 -1.69 20.60
C GLU A 165 6.10 -0.68 19.58
N ASP A 166 6.07 0.59 19.98
CA ASP A 166 6.78 1.73 19.39
C ASP A 166 6.49 2.00 17.90
N GLU A 167 5.59 2.94 17.62
CA GLU A 167 5.26 3.44 16.27
C GLU A 167 6.46 4.01 15.50
N ARG A 168 7.60 4.24 16.16
CA ARG A 168 8.86 4.62 15.50
C ARG A 168 9.52 3.47 14.75
N PHE A 169 9.08 2.22 14.98
CA PHE A 169 9.69 1.03 14.39
C PHE A 169 8.66 0.08 13.77
N ILE A 170 9.11 -0.66 12.75
CA ILE A 170 8.33 -1.71 12.09
C ILE A 170 9.17 -2.98 11.95
N THR A 171 8.55 -4.14 12.12
CA THR A 171 9.22 -5.45 12.02
C THR A 171 9.19 -5.98 10.58
N VAL A 172 9.95 -7.04 10.33
CA VAL A 172 10.03 -7.68 9.00
C VAL A 172 8.69 -8.34 8.65
N GLU A 173 8.03 -8.90 9.66
CA GLU A 173 6.72 -9.54 9.59
C GLU A 173 5.64 -8.51 9.28
N GLU A 174 5.64 -7.35 9.98
CA GLU A 174 4.73 -6.25 9.71
C GLU A 174 4.90 -5.72 8.27
N ILE A 175 6.14 -5.54 7.79
CA ILE A 175 6.42 -5.16 6.40
C ILE A 175 5.89 -6.21 5.42
N SER A 176 6.09 -7.49 5.71
CA SER A 176 5.63 -8.60 4.87
C SER A 176 4.10 -8.61 4.75
N ILE A 177 3.38 -8.40 5.85
CA ILE A 177 1.92 -8.30 5.87
C ILE A 177 1.45 -7.05 5.10
N ALA A 178 2.05 -5.89 5.39
CA ALA A 178 1.68 -4.62 4.77
C ALA A 178 1.88 -4.58 3.25
N THR A 179 2.85 -5.34 2.73
CA THR A 179 3.18 -5.38 1.29
C THR A 179 2.68 -6.64 0.58
N GLY A 180 2.23 -7.67 1.31
CA GLY A 180 1.92 -8.98 0.74
C GLY A 180 3.14 -9.75 0.22
N LEU A 181 4.36 -9.26 0.46
CA LEU A 181 5.59 -9.91 0.00
C LEU A 181 5.98 -11.09 0.87
N LYS A 182 6.75 -12.04 0.33
CA LYS A 182 7.33 -13.15 1.11
C LYS A 182 8.24 -12.61 2.20
N LEU A 183 8.17 -13.17 3.40
CA LEU A 183 9.02 -12.79 4.53
C LEU A 183 10.52 -12.84 4.16
N GLU A 184 10.91 -13.83 3.36
CA GLU A 184 12.29 -14.00 2.86
C GLU A 184 12.73 -12.84 1.96
N THR A 185 11.82 -12.25 1.17
CA THR A 185 12.12 -11.06 0.36
C THR A 185 12.53 -9.88 1.24
N ILE A 186 11.85 -9.70 2.38
CA ILE A 186 12.15 -8.62 3.32
C ILE A 186 13.46 -8.90 4.06
N LYS A 187 13.70 -10.14 4.49
CA LYS A 187 14.99 -10.56 5.09
C LYS A 187 16.17 -10.31 4.16
N ASN A 188 16.00 -10.59 2.86
CA ASN A 188 17.01 -10.29 1.84
C ASN A 188 17.21 -8.79 1.59
N ALA A 189 16.16 -7.98 1.69
CA ALA A 189 16.30 -6.53 1.62
C ALA A 189 17.10 -5.97 2.81
N VAL A 190 16.87 -6.51 4.01
CA VAL A 190 17.67 -6.19 5.20
C VAL A 190 19.13 -6.60 5.02
N SER A 191 19.41 -7.82 4.55
CA SER A 191 20.79 -8.31 4.38
C SER A 191 21.58 -7.50 3.34
N ARG A 192 20.90 -6.98 2.31
CA ARG A 192 21.49 -6.07 1.30
C ARG A 192 21.63 -4.62 1.77
N GLY A 193 21.17 -4.29 2.98
CA GLY A 193 21.23 -2.94 3.53
C GLY A 193 20.19 -1.97 2.95
N GLU A 194 19.18 -2.44 2.21
CA GLU A 194 18.08 -1.60 1.72
C GLU A 194 17.13 -1.17 2.85
N LEU A 195 17.03 -2.00 3.89
CA LEU A 195 16.26 -1.76 5.11
C LEU A 195 17.22 -1.80 6.31
N PRO A 196 17.93 -0.70 6.60
CA PRO A 196 18.92 -0.67 7.67
C PRO A 196 18.25 -0.89 9.02
N ARG A 197 18.87 -1.76 9.83
CA ARG A 197 18.47 -1.99 11.22
C ARG A 197 19.28 -1.13 12.17
N ASP A 198 18.63 -0.67 13.22
CA ASP A 198 19.31 -0.01 14.33
C ASP A 198 20.14 -1.02 15.15
N ARG A 199 20.85 -0.53 16.18
CA ARG A 199 21.67 -1.37 17.08
C ARG A 199 20.86 -2.43 17.83
N GLN A 200 19.56 -2.23 17.97
CA GLN A 200 18.62 -3.16 18.61
C GLN A 200 17.92 -4.07 17.59
N LYS A 201 18.40 -4.11 16.34
CA LYS A 201 17.86 -4.91 15.22
C LYS A 201 16.45 -4.47 14.78
N ARG A 202 16.00 -3.27 15.12
CA ARG A 202 14.71 -2.69 14.73
C ARG A 202 14.84 -1.89 13.44
N ILE A 203 13.79 -1.84 12.63
CA ILE A 203 13.77 -1.04 11.40
C ILE A 203 12.96 0.23 11.68
N ALA A 204 13.55 1.40 11.43
CA ALA A 204 12.83 2.65 11.61
C ALA A 204 11.64 2.73 10.65
N ALA A 205 10.50 3.21 11.15
CA ALA A 205 9.23 3.20 10.44
C ALA A 205 9.29 3.97 9.12
N TRP A 206 9.78 5.22 9.12
CA TRP A 206 9.81 6.04 7.91
C TRP A 206 10.69 5.45 6.78
N PRO A 207 11.95 5.06 7.05
CA PRO A 207 12.75 4.36 6.04
C PRO A 207 12.11 3.08 5.50
N ALA A 208 11.39 2.34 6.35
CA ALA A 208 10.64 1.17 5.90
C ALA A 208 9.44 1.55 5.03
N ILE A 209 8.66 2.56 5.40
CA ILE A 209 7.54 3.08 4.61
C ILE A 209 8.02 3.57 3.24
N ALA A 210 9.12 4.34 3.20
CA ALA A 210 9.79 4.76 1.97
C ALA A 210 10.24 3.59 1.07
N TRP A 211 10.59 2.46 1.68
CA TRP A 211 10.93 1.25 0.95
C TRP A 211 9.68 0.50 0.47
N MET A 212 8.66 0.38 1.32
CA MET A 212 7.37 -0.26 1.03
C MET A 212 6.59 0.47 -0.06
N SER A 213 6.64 1.81 -0.07
CA SER A 213 5.98 2.65 -1.08
C SER A 213 6.43 2.35 -2.50
N ARG A 214 7.55 1.65 -2.70
CA ARG A 214 8.06 1.24 -4.02
C ARG A 214 7.66 -0.18 -4.42
N LYS A 215 6.89 -0.89 -3.58
CA LYS A 215 6.50 -2.28 -3.80
C LYS A 215 5.07 -2.37 -4.28
N ASP A 216 4.82 -3.35 -5.14
CA ASP A 216 3.46 -3.73 -5.52
C ASP A 216 2.73 -4.26 -4.28
N GLY A 217 1.44 -3.93 -4.15
CA GLY A 217 0.60 -4.39 -3.04
C GLY A 217 0.63 -3.52 -1.78
N PHE A 218 1.49 -2.49 -1.70
CA PHE A 218 1.45 -1.52 -0.61
C PHE A 218 0.37 -0.45 -0.89
N PRO A 219 -0.72 -0.38 -0.12
CA PRO A 219 -1.90 0.40 -0.48
C PRO A 219 -1.69 1.92 -0.34
N TRP A 220 -0.71 2.36 0.48
CA TRP A 220 -0.41 3.78 0.69
C TRP A 220 0.74 4.32 -0.19
N GLY A 221 1.11 3.62 -1.27
CA GLY A 221 2.24 4.01 -2.11
C GLY A 221 2.16 5.48 -2.58
N VAL A 222 1.03 5.87 -3.18
CA VAL A 222 0.78 7.25 -3.65
C VAL A 222 0.77 8.25 -2.48
N THR A 223 0.09 7.91 -1.39
CA THR A 223 0.00 8.74 -0.18
C THR A 223 1.37 9.10 0.39
N CYS A 224 2.30 8.14 0.41
CA CYS A 224 3.65 8.37 0.92
C CYS A 224 4.38 9.47 0.13
N TYR A 225 4.20 9.54 -1.19
CA TYR A 225 4.82 10.58 -2.01
C TYR A 225 4.15 11.96 -1.85
N PHE A 226 2.89 12.01 -1.40
CA PHE A 226 2.27 13.28 -1.00
C PHE A 226 2.84 13.80 0.31
N LEU A 227 3.12 12.91 1.27
CA LEU A 227 3.68 13.24 2.59
C LEU A 227 5.15 13.63 2.50
N ASP A 228 5.94 12.86 1.74
CA ASP A 228 7.34 13.15 1.47
C ASP A 228 7.62 13.15 -0.05
N PRO A 229 7.58 14.34 -0.68
CA PRO A 229 7.87 14.49 -2.10
C PRO A 229 9.32 14.15 -2.48
N HIS A 230 10.23 14.01 -1.52
CA HIS A 230 11.64 13.67 -1.74
C HIS A 230 11.88 12.16 -1.81
N LEU A 231 10.87 11.33 -1.53
CA LEU A 231 10.99 9.87 -1.65
C LEU A 231 11.44 9.43 -3.05
N PRO A 232 12.27 8.37 -3.15
CA PRO A 232 12.72 7.86 -4.44
C PRO A 232 11.57 7.47 -5.36
N LEU A 233 11.44 8.14 -6.50
CA LEU A 233 10.33 7.95 -7.44
C LEU A 233 10.61 6.81 -8.43
N ASN A 234 9.60 5.99 -8.70
CA ASN A 234 9.63 5.01 -9.79
C ASN A 234 8.64 5.39 -10.90
N GLY A 235 8.76 4.75 -12.07
CA GLY A 235 7.97 5.11 -13.25
C GLY A 235 6.49 4.79 -13.10
N GLN A 236 6.14 3.71 -12.39
CA GLN A 236 4.75 3.33 -12.10
C GLN A 236 4.04 4.37 -11.24
N TYR A 237 4.70 4.88 -10.19
CA TYR A 237 4.14 5.94 -9.35
C TYR A 237 4.14 7.29 -10.04
N ALA A 238 5.17 7.61 -10.83
CA ALA A 238 5.17 8.81 -11.65
C ALA A 238 3.95 8.82 -12.59
N ASP A 239 3.68 7.70 -13.27
CA ASP A 239 2.54 7.53 -14.16
C ASP A 239 1.19 7.61 -13.43
N ALA A 240 1.06 6.95 -12.28
CA ALA A 240 -0.13 7.01 -11.45
C ALA A 240 -0.39 8.43 -10.93
N TRP A 241 0.64 9.14 -10.47
CA TRP A 241 0.52 10.51 -10.00
C TRP A 241 0.18 11.48 -11.15
N LEU A 242 0.78 11.31 -12.33
CA LEU A 242 0.45 12.10 -13.52
C LEU A 242 -1.03 11.98 -13.92
N ASN A 243 -1.68 10.84 -13.67
CA ASN A 243 -3.15 10.69 -13.90
C ASN A 243 -4.00 11.53 -12.96
N THR A 244 -3.46 11.92 -11.81
CA THR A 244 -4.21 12.69 -10.80
C THR A 244 -4.08 14.21 -11.00
N THR A 245 -3.16 14.66 -11.86
CA THR A 245 -2.99 16.08 -12.20
C THR A 245 -3.65 16.42 -13.54
N THR A 246 -4.14 17.67 -13.66
CA THR A 246 -4.65 18.26 -14.91
C THR A 246 -3.56 18.90 -15.77
N ASP A 247 -2.32 18.96 -15.29
CA ASP A 247 -1.21 19.62 -15.99
C ASP A 247 -0.71 18.82 -17.21
N TRP A 248 -1.11 17.56 -17.33
CA TRP A 248 -0.72 16.66 -18.41
C TRP A 248 -1.93 15.92 -18.99
N GLU A 249 -1.84 15.60 -20.28
CA GLU A 249 -2.83 14.79 -20.98
C GLU A 249 -2.15 13.49 -21.44
N ARG A 250 -2.67 12.35 -21.02
CA ARG A 250 -2.17 11.04 -21.50
C ARG A 250 -2.60 10.85 -22.95
N ILE A 251 -1.63 10.75 -23.86
CA ILE A 251 -1.90 10.57 -25.30
C ILE A 251 -1.78 9.11 -25.72
N TYR A 252 -0.87 8.39 -25.08
CA TYR A 252 -0.58 7.02 -25.44
C TYR A 252 -0.27 6.20 -24.19
N SER A 253 -0.91 5.04 -24.11
CA SER A 253 -0.70 4.03 -23.09
C SER A 253 -1.19 2.71 -23.66
N GLU A 254 -0.29 1.88 -24.18
CA GLU A 254 -0.65 0.52 -24.54
C GLU A 254 -0.62 -0.38 -23.29
N PRO A 255 -1.67 -1.19 -23.02
CA PRO A 255 -1.74 -2.04 -21.83
C PRO A 255 -0.59 -3.05 -21.67
N GLN A 256 0.13 -3.36 -22.75
CA GLN A 256 1.27 -4.27 -22.76
C GLN A 256 2.62 -3.55 -22.73
N GLU A 257 2.64 -2.23 -22.92
CA GLU A 257 3.87 -1.45 -22.97
C GLU A 257 4.21 -0.86 -21.60
N THR A 258 5.47 -0.93 -21.24
CA THR A 258 6.01 -0.42 -19.96
C THR A 258 6.27 1.08 -19.99
N VAL A 259 5.63 1.79 -20.92
CA VAL A 259 5.86 3.21 -21.20
C VAL A 259 4.52 3.90 -21.49
N SER A 260 4.39 5.13 -20.99
CA SER A 260 3.22 5.99 -21.23
C SER A 260 3.70 7.34 -21.74
N THR A 261 3.03 7.88 -22.77
CA THR A 261 3.33 9.20 -23.31
C THR A 261 2.34 10.23 -22.82
N TRP A 262 2.90 11.32 -22.34
CA TRP A 262 2.19 12.43 -21.74
C TRP A 262 2.43 13.71 -22.53
N ARG A 263 1.36 14.45 -22.80
CA ARG A 263 1.38 15.82 -23.33
C ARG A 263 1.41 16.80 -22.18
N ILE A 264 2.08 17.91 -22.38
CA ILE A 264 1.85 19.13 -21.61
C ILE A 264 0.92 20.02 -22.43
N PRO A 265 -0.35 20.22 -22.06
CA PRO A 265 -1.30 20.97 -22.86
C PRO A 265 -0.83 22.39 -23.18
N ARG A 266 -0.19 23.08 -22.23
CA ARG A 266 0.25 24.48 -22.37
C ARG A 266 1.40 24.70 -23.35
N SER A 267 2.29 23.73 -23.50
CA SER A 267 3.47 23.84 -24.37
C SER A 267 3.46 22.89 -25.55
N HIS A 268 2.46 22.01 -25.62
CA HIS A 268 2.36 20.92 -26.60
C HIS A 268 3.61 20.06 -26.67
N ARG A 269 4.38 20.00 -25.59
CA ARG A 269 5.54 19.12 -25.47
C ARG A 269 5.09 17.72 -25.04
N TYR A 270 5.88 16.74 -25.46
CA TYR A 270 5.63 15.33 -25.19
C TYR A 270 6.78 14.75 -24.38
N VAL A 271 6.44 13.94 -23.39
CA VAL A 271 7.40 13.20 -22.58
C VAL A 271 6.90 11.78 -22.41
N MET A 272 7.81 10.82 -22.54
CA MET A 272 7.53 9.42 -22.24
C MET A 272 8.03 9.09 -20.83
N VAL A 273 7.20 8.42 -20.05
CA VAL A 273 7.52 7.91 -18.71
C VAL A 273 7.58 6.39 -18.80
N ASN A 274 8.60 5.77 -18.22
CA ASN A 274 8.66 4.30 -18.10
C ASN A 274 7.62 3.78 -17.07
N SER A 275 6.33 3.85 -17.38
CA SER A 275 5.21 3.50 -16.50
C SER A 275 5.23 2.06 -15.93
N GLY A 276 5.91 1.12 -16.58
CA GLY A 276 6.16 -0.23 -16.02
C GLY A 276 7.41 -0.33 -15.13
N GLY A 277 8.14 0.76 -14.95
CA GLY A 277 9.43 0.81 -14.27
C GLY A 277 9.30 0.82 -12.74
N ARG A 278 9.60 -0.31 -12.10
CA ARG A 278 9.48 -0.46 -10.64
C ARG A 278 10.67 0.07 -9.82
N ARG A 279 11.82 0.28 -10.46
CA ARG A 279 13.08 0.65 -9.75
C ARG A 279 13.39 2.14 -9.77
N GLN A 280 13.17 2.79 -10.91
CA GLN A 280 13.51 4.18 -11.15
C GLN A 280 12.53 4.81 -12.12
N CYS A 281 12.25 6.09 -11.95
CA CYS A 281 11.52 6.90 -12.91
C CYS A 281 12.50 7.42 -13.98
N VAL A 282 12.25 7.06 -15.23
CA VAL A 282 13.01 7.52 -16.40
C VAL A 282 12.06 8.28 -17.30
N LEU A 283 12.44 9.53 -17.60
CA LEU A 283 11.79 10.31 -18.63
C LEU A 283 12.58 10.19 -19.92
N THR A 284 11.86 9.97 -21.01
CA THR A 284 12.40 10.02 -22.37
C THR A 284 11.85 11.28 -23.06
N LEU A 285 12.77 12.13 -23.53
CA LEU A 285 12.51 13.46 -24.05
C LEU A 285 12.92 13.54 -25.53
N PRO A 286 12.11 14.15 -26.41
CA PRO A 286 12.42 14.31 -27.83
C PRO A 286 13.38 15.47 -28.12
N PHE A 287 14.11 15.95 -27.10
CA PHE A 287 15.03 17.09 -27.15
C PHE A 287 16.08 16.95 -26.04
N GLU A 288 17.22 17.62 -26.21
CA GLU A 288 18.25 17.65 -25.17
C GLU A 288 17.78 18.38 -23.89
N PRO A 289 17.91 17.76 -22.70
CA PRO A 289 17.63 18.42 -21.43
C PRO A 289 18.50 19.67 -21.24
N SER A 290 17.86 20.82 -21.04
CA SER A 290 18.53 22.09 -20.74
C SER A 290 19.16 22.09 -19.35
N ASN A 291 20.10 23.00 -19.08
CA ASN A 291 20.69 23.16 -17.75
C ASN A 291 19.64 23.51 -16.68
N GLU A 292 18.62 24.28 -17.06
CA GLU A 292 17.48 24.59 -16.19
C GLU A 292 16.71 23.31 -15.81
N LEU A 293 16.48 22.42 -16.78
CA LEU A 293 15.81 21.15 -16.53
C LEU A 293 16.68 20.21 -15.68
N MET A 294 18.00 20.26 -15.83
CA MET A 294 18.91 19.47 -14.98
C MET A 294 18.99 20.03 -13.55
N ALA A 295 18.78 21.34 -13.36
CA ALA A 295 18.88 22.00 -12.06
C ALA A 295 17.82 21.53 -11.04
N VAL A 296 16.72 20.90 -11.48
CA VAL A 296 15.71 20.30 -10.59
C VAL A 296 16.14 18.94 -10.01
N GLY A 297 17.40 18.56 -10.19
CA GLY A 297 17.98 17.33 -9.62
C GLY A 297 17.90 16.10 -10.52
N LEU A 298 17.66 16.27 -11.82
CA LEU A 298 17.70 15.14 -12.76
C LEU A 298 19.10 14.54 -12.86
N THR A 299 19.17 13.23 -13.07
CA THR A 299 20.43 12.49 -13.17
C THR A 299 20.48 11.64 -14.44
N ASN A 300 21.64 11.02 -14.72
CA ASN A 300 21.82 10.05 -15.82
C ASN A 300 21.42 10.55 -17.21
N LYS A 301 21.70 11.83 -17.53
CA LYS A 301 21.47 12.42 -18.87
C LYS A 301 22.23 11.60 -19.93
N THR A 302 21.48 10.90 -20.77
CA THR A 302 22.02 9.99 -21.80
C THR A 302 21.37 10.25 -23.15
N ASP A 303 22.16 10.41 -24.20
CA ASP A 303 21.68 10.45 -25.58
C ASP A 303 21.47 9.02 -26.10
N ARG A 304 20.24 8.71 -26.46
CA ARG A 304 19.79 7.41 -26.97
C ARG A 304 19.37 7.47 -28.45
N SER A 305 19.58 8.61 -29.11
CA SER A 305 19.11 8.88 -30.48
C SER A 305 19.63 7.88 -31.52
N LYS A 306 20.82 7.32 -31.29
CA LYS A 306 21.52 6.39 -32.20
C LYS A 306 21.34 4.91 -31.85
N GLU A 307 20.60 4.59 -30.80
CA GLU A 307 20.47 3.19 -30.37
C GLU A 307 19.55 2.41 -31.31
N SER A 308 19.90 1.14 -31.53
CA SER A 308 19.11 0.24 -32.39
C SER A 308 17.69 0.05 -31.84
N THR A 309 17.49 0.17 -30.53
CA THR A 309 16.21 0.05 -29.80
C THR A 309 15.40 1.35 -29.78
N SER A 310 15.92 2.46 -30.30
CA SER A 310 15.19 3.74 -30.30
C SER A 310 13.87 3.71 -31.07
N HIS A 311 13.71 2.77 -32.02
CA HIS A 311 12.48 2.56 -32.77
C HIS A 311 11.28 2.13 -31.90
N PHE A 312 11.52 1.59 -30.69
CA PHE A 312 10.44 1.28 -29.75
C PHE A 312 9.72 2.54 -29.24
N HIS A 313 10.31 3.73 -29.43
CA HIS A 313 9.69 5.01 -29.07
C HIS A 313 8.86 5.62 -30.21
N ASP A 314 8.87 5.03 -31.40
CA ASP A 314 8.23 5.57 -32.61
C ASP A 314 6.70 5.61 -32.47
N ARG A 315 6.11 4.67 -31.72
CA ARG A 315 4.67 4.62 -31.46
C ARG A 315 4.24 5.60 -30.36
N GLY A 316 5.16 5.94 -29.47
CA GLY A 316 4.87 6.76 -28.30
C GLY A 316 4.74 8.25 -28.62
N PHE A 317 5.46 8.77 -29.62
CA PHE A 317 5.44 10.19 -29.97
C PHE A 317 4.54 10.48 -31.18
N PRO A 318 3.69 11.54 -31.12
CA PRO A 318 2.94 11.96 -32.29
C PRO A 318 3.87 12.48 -33.39
N GLY A 319 3.74 11.91 -34.58
CA GLY A 319 4.63 12.18 -35.71
C GLY A 319 5.73 11.12 -35.93
N GLY A 320 5.77 10.07 -35.11
CA GLY A 320 6.73 8.99 -35.24
C GLY A 320 8.05 9.26 -34.51
N ARG A 321 9.15 8.66 -35.01
CA ARG A 321 10.47 8.73 -34.37
C ARG A 321 10.96 10.18 -34.21
N PRO A 322 11.23 10.66 -32.98
CA PRO A 322 11.85 11.97 -32.81
C PRO A 322 13.31 11.95 -33.29
N ALA A 323 13.76 13.08 -33.85
CA ALA A 323 15.14 13.23 -34.35
C ALA A 323 16.20 13.13 -33.24
N GLN A 324 15.80 13.47 -32.02
CA GLN A 324 16.61 13.33 -30.82
C GLN A 324 15.83 12.54 -29.77
N LEU A 325 16.54 11.72 -29.01
CA LEU A 325 15.97 10.92 -27.93
C LEU A 325 16.93 10.97 -26.74
N TRP A 326 16.52 11.65 -25.69
CA TRP A 326 17.30 11.79 -24.47
C TRP A 326 16.60 11.11 -23.31
N GLN A 327 17.37 10.46 -22.45
CA GLN A 327 16.86 9.85 -21.22
C GLN A 327 17.48 10.53 -20.00
N VAL A 328 16.65 10.73 -18.99
CA VAL A 328 17.02 11.28 -17.69
C VAL A 328 16.31 10.51 -16.59
N THR A 329 16.97 10.31 -15.46
CA THR A 329 16.39 9.72 -14.26
C THR A 329 15.83 10.84 -13.37
N VAL A 330 14.58 10.67 -12.96
CA VAL A 330 13.90 11.57 -12.01
C VAL A 330 13.99 10.96 -10.62
N PRO A 331 14.69 11.61 -9.67
CA PRO A 331 14.93 11.01 -8.36
C PRO A 331 13.71 11.04 -7.44
N SER A 332 12.84 12.05 -7.55
CA SER A 332 11.78 12.32 -6.58
C SER A 332 10.55 12.94 -7.23
N LEU A 333 9.43 12.96 -6.51
CA LEU A 333 8.21 13.62 -6.98
C LEU A 333 8.41 15.14 -7.08
N GLU A 334 9.18 15.74 -6.18
CA GLU A 334 9.56 17.15 -6.26
C GLU A 334 10.31 17.47 -7.56
N ALA A 335 11.31 16.65 -7.92
CA ALA A 335 12.03 16.82 -9.18
C ALA A 335 11.09 16.68 -10.39
N LEU A 336 10.14 15.74 -10.35
CA LEU A 336 9.12 15.62 -11.39
C LEU A 336 8.27 16.90 -11.48
N LYS A 337 7.78 17.45 -10.36
CA LYS A 337 7.03 18.71 -10.34
C LYS A 337 7.84 19.86 -10.95
N GLY A 338 9.14 19.96 -10.64
CA GLY A 338 10.03 20.96 -11.24
C GLY A 338 10.17 20.79 -12.76
N VAL A 339 10.28 19.55 -13.26
CA VAL A 339 10.25 19.25 -14.70
C VAL A 339 8.97 19.78 -15.35
N ILE A 340 7.82 19.53 -14.73
CA ILE A 340 6.51 19.97 -15.24
C ILE A 340 6.47 21.48 -15.35
N GLU A 341 6.89 22.16 -14.30
CA GLU A 341 6.86 23.61 -14.24
C GLU A 341 7.72 24.23 -15.35
N ILE A 342 8.96 23.76 -15.52
CA ILE A 342 9.88 24.26 -16.55
C ILE A 342 9.34 23.99 -17.94
N LEU A 343 8.90 22.76 -18.22
CA LEU A 343 8.40 22.40 -19.54
C LEU A 343 7.07 23.08 -19.88
N SER A 344 6.30 23.51 -18.88
CA SER A 344 5.06 24.28 -19.05
C SER A 344 5.30 25.76 -19.34
N ARG A 345 6.42 26.35 -18.86
CA ARG A 345 6.80 27.76 -19.11
C ARG A 345 7.29 28.01 -20.53
N ALA A 346 7.78 26.97 -21.19
CA ALA A 346 8.52 27.10 -22.45
C ALA A 346 7.67 27.49 -23.68
N SER A 347 6.38 27.82 -23.50
CA SER A 347 5.48 28.34 -24.54
C SER A 347 5.51 29.87 -24.71
N LEU A 348 6.33 30.61 -23.97
CA LEU A 348 6.44 32.07 -24.16
C LEU A 348 7.35 32.52 -25.32
N ASN A 349 8.02 31.60 -26.03
CA ASN A 349 8.73 31.93 -27.27
C ASN A 349 8.13 31.15 -28.43
N PRO A 350 7.29 31.77 -29.28
CA PRO A 350 6.84 31.13 -30.50
C PRO A 350 8.05 30.88 -31.39
N VAL A 351 8.36 29.61 -31.65
CA VAL A 351 9.26 29.22 -32.73
C VAL A 351 8.58 29.66 -34.02
N THR A 352 9.10 30.73 -34.62
CA THR A 352 8.74 31.13 -35.98
C THR A 352 9.04 29.96 -36.92
N HIS A 353 8.00 29.25 -37.34
CA HIS A 353 8.06 28.42 -38.54
C HIS A 353 8.28 29.37 -39.72
N THR A 354 9.52 29.49 -40.17
CA THR A 354 9.82 30.03 -41.51
C THR A 354 9.36 28.98 -42.53
N ASN A 355 8.10 29.11 -42.96
CA ASN A 355 7.63 28.45 -44.16
C ASN A 355 8.39 29.01 -45.36
N ASN A 356 9.43 28.29 -45.79
CA ASN A 356 9.97 28.42 -47.15
C ASN A 356 8.99 27.72 -48.10
N GLU A 357 7.92 28.41 -48.48
CA GLU A 357 7.20 28.10 -49.71
C GLU A 357 8.11 28.47 -50.88
N LYS A 358 8.78 27.46 -51.45
CA LYS A 358 9.33 27.58 -52.81
C LYS A 358 8.17 27.47 -53.79
N SER A 359 7.72 28.62 -54.25
CA SER A 359 6.90 28.77 -55.46
C SER A 359 7.66 28.18 -56.65
N TYR A 360 7.11 27.12 -57.24
CA TYR A 360 7.45 26.76 -58.62
C TYR A 360 6.64 27.69 -59.54
N SER A 361 7.37 28.45 -60.36
CA SER A 361 6.89 29.09 -61.58
C SER A 361 7.69 28.55 -62.74
#